data_AF-A0A7U9H978-F1
#
_entry.id   AF-A0A7U9H978-F1
#
_cell.length_a   1.000
_cell.length_b   1.000
_cell.length_c   1.000
_cell.angle_alpha   90.00
_cell.angle_beta   90.00
_cell.angle_gamma   90.00
#
_symmetry.space_group_name_H-M   'P 1'
#
loop_
_entity.id
_entity.type
_entity.pdbx_description
1 polymer ?
#
loop_
_entity_poly.entity_id
_entity_poly.type
_entity_poly.pdbx_seq_one_letter_code
_entity_poly.pdbx_strand_id
1 'polypeptide(L)' 'MRALLASGAPPDFAALLAGLDRAIVQGTEDRTTDTVERVTGRPPRAVREVVERESTGR' A
#
# COMPACT_ATOMS: atom_id res chain seq x y z
N MET A 1 -3.09 -14.26 3.94
CA MET A 1 -3.84 -14.81 5.11
C MET A 1 -2.94 -15.26 6.25
N ARG A 2 -2.03 -16.25 6.07
CA ARG A 2 -1.16 -16.74 7.17
C ARG A 2 -0.29 -15.65 7.82
N ALA A 3 0.29 -14.74 7.04
CA ALA A 3 1.14 -13.67 7.57
C ALA A 3 0.36 -12.64 8.43
N LEU A 4 -0.87 -12.29 8.04
CA LEU A 4 -1.71 -11.32 8.77
C LEU A 4 -2.27 -11.86 10.08
N LEU A 5 -2.67 -13.13 10.11
CA LEU A 5 -3.06 -13.79 11.37
C LEU A 5 -1.85 -13.96 12.30
N ALA A 6 -0.66 -14.23 11.75
CA ALA A 6 0.57 -14.31 12.50
C ALA A 6 1.04 -12.94 13.07
N SER A 7 0.58 -11.83 12.49
CA SER A 7 0.89 -10.47 12.97
C SER A 7 -0.09 -9.95 14.04
N GLY A 8 -1.01 -10.78 14.54
CA GLY A 8 -1.96 -10.42 15.59
C GLY A 8 -3.18 -9.61 15.11
N ALA A 9 -3.43 -9.55 13.81
CA ALA A 9 -4.62 -8.88 13.29
C ALA A 9 -5.91 -9.66 13.64
N PRO A 10 -7.01 -8.99 14.01
CA PRO A 10 -8.31 -9.63 14.18
C PRO A 10 -8.73 -10.41 12.91
N PRO A 11 -9.38 -11.58 13.04
CA PRO A 11 -9.68 -12.46 11.90
C PRO A 11 -10.42 -11.77 10.75
N ASP A 12 -11.45 -10.98 11.06
CA ASP A 12 -12.25 -10.27 10.05
C ASP A 12 -11.43 -9.20 9.32
N PHE A 13 -10.53 -8.54 10.06
CA PHE A 13 -9.63 -7.56 9.47
C PHE A 13 -8.58 -8.21 8.57
N ALA A 14 -8.02 -9.35 8.98
CA ALA A 14 -7.12 -10.14 8.15
C ALA A 14 -7.82 -10.66 6.89
N ALA A 15 -9.09 -11.05 6.99
CA ALA A 15 -9.91 -11.48 5.86
C ALA A 15 -10.15 -10.33 4.87
N LEU A 16 -10.48 -9.13 5.37
CA LEU A 16 -10.63 -7.92 4.57
C LEU A 16 -9.34 -7.58 3.79
N LEU A 17 -8.20 -7.52 4.47
CA LEU A 17 -6.91 -7.22 3.84
C LEU A 17 -6.53 -8.26 2.78
N ALA A 18 -6.76 -9.55 3.05
CA ALA A 18 -6.52 -10.60 2.07
C ALA A 18 -7.50 -10.53 0.86
N GLY A 19 -8.68 -9.92 1.04
CA GLY A 19 -9.59 -9.59 -0.06
C GLY A 19 -9.01 -8.48 -0.95
N LEU A 20 -8.49 -7.41 -0.34
CA LEU A 20 -7.84 -6.31 -1.05
C LEU A 20 -6.62 -6.78 -1.85
N ASP A 21 -5.77 -7.64 -1.28
CA ASP A 21 -4.63 -8.23 -2.00
C ASP A 21 -5.06 -8.91 -3.30
N ARG A 22 -6.17 -9.65 -3.26
CA ARG A 22 -6.71 -10.31 -4.47
C ARG A 22 -7.22 -9.30 -5.47
N ALA A 23 -7.96 -8.27 -5.03
CA ALA A 23 -8.46 -7.22 -5.91
C ALA A 23 -7.33 -6.46 -6.61
N ILE A 24 -6.22 -6.18 -5.90
CA ILE A 24 -5.02 -5.56 -6.45
C ILE A 24 -4.38 -6.44 -7.53
N VAL A 25 -4.26 -7.75 -7.28
CA VAL A 25 -3.75 -8.71 -8.27
C VAL A 25 -4.63 -8.73 -9.54
N GLN A 26 -5.93 -8.48 -9.41
CA GLN A 26 -6.84 -8.34 -10.55
C GLN A 26 -6.79 -6.96 -11.23
N GLY A 27 -5.87 -6.08 -10.85
CA GLY A 27 -5.68 -4.76 -11.47
C GLY A 27 -6.67 -3.68 -11.01
N THR A 28 -7.43 -3.92 -9.92
CA THR A 28 -8.45 -2.97 -9.45
C THR A 28 -7.88 -1.57 -9.16
N GLU A 29 -6.59 -1.50 -8.78
CA GLU A 29 -5.88 -0.25 -8.45
C GLU A 29 -4.95 0.25 -9.56
N ASP A 30 -4.99 -0.33 -10.77
CA ASP A 30 -4.17 0.13 -11.90
C ASP A 30 -4.77 1.41 -12.54
N ARG A 31 -4.78 2.49 -11.74
CA ARG A 31 -5.29 3.80 -12.11
C ARG A 31 -4.33 4.85 -11.59
N THR A 32 -4.00 5.84 -12.43
CA THR A 32 -3.09 6.93 -12.08
C THR A 32 -3.77 8.30 -12.22
N THR A 33 -3.24 9.29 -11.51
CA THR A 33 -3.70 10.68 -11.55
C THR A 33 -2.56 11.63 -11.16
N ASP A 34 -2.64 12.88 -11.60
CA ASP A 34 -1.76 13.99 -11.23
C ASP A 34 -2.19 14.72 -9.93
N THR A 35 -3.20 14.21 -9.23
CA THR A 35 -3.85 14.88 -8.09
C THR A 35 -2.87 15.33 -6.99
N VAL A 36 -1.84 14.54 -6.69
CA VAL A 36 -0.83 14.89 -5.68
C VAL A 36 -0.12 16.20 -6.04
N GLU A 37 0.32 16.32 -7.28
CA GLU A 37 1.01 17.52 -7.77
C GLU A 37 0.06 18.72 -7.79
N ARG A 38 -1.16 18.52 -8.29
CA ARG A 38 -2.18 19.59 -8.34
C ARG A 38 -2.56 20.12 -6.96
N VAL A 39 -2.67 19.27 -5.95
CA VAL A 39 -3.11 19.66 -4.60
C VAL A 39 -1.95 20.21 -3.76
N THR A 40 -0.73 19.71 -3.96
CA THR A 40 0.41 20.01 -3.07
C THR A 40 1.50 20.89 -3.71
N GLY A 41 1.44 21.12 -5.02
CA GLY A 41 2.47 21.83 -5.80
C GLY A 41 3.79 21.07 -5.93
N ARG A 42 3.82 19.78 -5.57
CA ARG A 42 5.03 18.93 -5.58
C ARG A 42 4.70 17.57 -6.18
N PRO A 43 5.59 16.97 -6.99
CA PRO A 43 5.35 15.65 -7.57
C PRO A 43 5.23 14.56 -6.50
N PRO A 44 4.49 13.46 -6.76
CA PRO A 44 4.45 12.31 -5.86
C PRO A 44 5.85 11.67 -5.76
N ARG A 45 6.18 11.19 -4.56
CA ARG A 45 7.45 10.47 -4.32
C ARG A 45 7.37 9.07 -4.89
N ALA A 46 8.47 8.63 -5.50
CA ALA A 46 8.58 7.26 -5.98
C ALA A 46 8.61 6.29 -4.80
N VAL A 47 7.98 5.12 -4.95
CA VAL A 47 7.97 4.07 -3.91
C VAL A 47 9.39 3.73 -3.46
N ARG A 48 10.34 3.66 -4.40
CA ARG A 48 11.74 3.38 -4.12
C ARG A 48 12.37 4.36 -3.14
N GLU A 49 12.16 5.66 -3.35
CA GLU A 49 12.70 6.73 -2.49
C GLU A 49 12.18 6.57 -1.05
N VAL A 50 10.89 6.28 -0.91
CA VAL A 50 10.26 6.07 0.40
C VAL A 50 10.82 4.81 1.08
N VAL A 51 10.92 3.70 0.35
CA VAL A 51 11.46 2.45 0.88
C VAL A 51 12.91 2.64 1.34
N GLU A 52 13.75 3.30 0.55
CA GLU A 52 15.15 3.58 0.92
C GLU A 52 15.26 4.44 2.19
N ARG A 53 14.39 5.46 2.32
CA ARG A 53 14.30 6.31 3.52
C ARG A 53 13.91 5.51 4.77
N GLU A 54 12.84 4.70 4.70
CA GLU A 54 12.33 4.00 5.88
C GLU A 54 13.15 2.76 6.25
N SER A 55 13.77 2.09 5.27
CA SER A 55 14.54 0.87 5.52
C SER A 55 15.88 1.14 6.20
N THR A 56 16.40 2.36 6.03
CA THR A 56 17.68 2.80 6.61
C THR A 56 17.51 3.33 8.04
N GLY A 57 16.27 3.65 8.45
CA GLY A 57 15.93 4.02 9.82
C GLY A 57 15.66 2.78 10.69
N ARG A 58 16.71 2.03 11.05
CA ARG A 58 16.69 1.12 12.20
C ARG A 58 17.67 1.60 13.26
#